data_AF-W1NQX9-F1
#
_entry.id   AF-W1NQX9-F1
#
_cell.length_a   1.000
_cell.length_b   1.000
_cell.length_c   1.000
_cell.angle_alpha   90.00
_cell.angle_beta   90.00
_cell.angle_gamma   90.00
#
_symmetry.space_group_name_H-M   'P 1'
#
loop_
_entity.id
_entity.type
_entity.pdbx_description
1 polymer ?
#
loop_
_entity_poly.entity_id
_entity_poly.type
_entity_poly.pdbx_seq_one_letter_code
_entity_poly.pdbx_strand_id
1 'polypeptide(L)'
;MYGGIGGNMYQGESVVEEIVSRLPRSASIAGHGHKDPFLSKPKSQQMTLKGMVKGTRNMLGRYVAKWFYDKGIPFDATNSPYFPPMISAIQRVGPGVKPPTAYELNGLILDKEVEGVKKWIEEYKHSWPRTGITLMSDGWLNKVSKNEFLNFLAYSPKGTVFLSSKDVLGTKKDANFYVRLYDQIVEVVGDKHVVQFIKDNARACVSACSKLMDKRKHLVWIPCAAHIIDLMLERSVRSKL
;
A
#
# COMPACT_ATOMS: atom_id res chain seq x y z
N MET A 1 28.37 42.65 26.69
CA MET A 1 29.28 41.94 25.77
C MET A 1 28.60 40.63 25.39
N TYR A 2 28.29 40.45 24.10
CA TYR A 2 27.80 39.25 23.37
C TYR A 2 26.56 38.52 23.95
N GLY A 3 25.46 38.20 23.24
CA GLY A 3 25.13 38.21 21.82
C GLY A 3 24.53 36.85 21.40
N GLY A 4 23.23 36.81 21.02
CA GLY A 4 22.72 36.03 19.89
C GLY A 4 22.00 34.67 20.06
N ILE A 5 20.76 34.62 19.50
CA ILE A 5 20.13 33.58 18.61
C ILE A 5 19.83 32.19 19.26
N GLY A 6 18.67 31.52 19.16
CA GLY A 6 17.53 31.54 18.23
C GLY A 6 17.39 30.17 17.53
N GLY A 7 16.20 29.55 17.55
CA GLY A 7 15.75 28.64 16.47
C GLY A 7 15.57 27.12 16.75
N ASN A 8 14.34 26.66 16.46
CA ASN A 8 13.88 25.28 16.23
C ASN A 8 14.78 24.44 15.29
N MET A 9 14.66 23.11 15.30
CA MET A 9 13.81 22.34 14.35
C MET A 9 14.24 20.86 14.22
N TYR A 10 13.22 20.00 14.18
CA TYR A 10 13.14 18.61 13.74
C TYR A 10 14.27 18.10 12.83
N GLN A 11 15.01 17.10 13.29
CA GLN A 11 15.89 16.27 12.46
C GLN A 11 15.12 15.07 11.92
N GLY A 12 14.57 15.22 10.72
CA GLY A 12 13.80 14.17 10.02
C GLY A 12 13.96 14.21 8.50
N GLU A 13 15.00 14.87 7.96
CA GLU A 13 15.16 15.06 6.50
C GLU A 13 16.34 14.29 5.88
N SER A 14 17.18 13.56 6.63
CA SER A 14 18.42 13.01 6.07
C SER A 14 18.29 11.63 5.38
N VAL A 15 17.13 10.98 5.36
CA VAL A 15 16.99 9.62 4.79
C VAL A 15 16.37 9.64 3.38
N VAL A 16 15.65 10.69 3.02
CA VAL A 16 14.99 10.80 1.71
C VAL A 16 16.02 11.17 0.62
N GLU A 17 17.01 12.02 0.94
CA GLU A 17 18.05 12.40 -0.02
C GLU A 17 19.00 11.24 -0.37
N GLU A 18 19.30 10.34 0.57
CA GLU A 18 20.21 9.22 0.30
C GLU A 18 19.58 8.19 -0.66
N ILE A 19 18.26 8.00 -0.60
CA ILE A 19 17.52 7.08 -1.49
C ILE A 19 17.42 7.64 -2.92
N VAL A 20 17.24 8.96 -3.06
CA VAL A 20 17.18 9.63 -4.38
C VAL A 20 18.53 9.58 -5.11
N SER A 21 19.65 9.55 -4.37
CA SER A 21 21.00 9.52 -4.95
C SER A 21 21.39 8.19 -5.62
N ARG A 22 20.67 7.09 -5.33
CA ARG A 22 21.01 5.72 -5.78
C ARG A 22 20.14 5.20 -6.94
N LEU A 23 19.24 6.02 -7.48
CA LEU A 23 18.53 5.67 -8.71
C LEU A 23 19.49 5.80 -9.91
N PRO A 24 19.54 4.80 -10.82
CA PRO A 24 20.37 4.92 -12.01
C PRO A 24 19.91 6.15 -12.81
N ARG A 25 20.83 7.10 -13.04
CA ARG A 25 20.60 8.19 -13.99
C ARG A 25 20.43 7.57 -15.37
N SER A 26 19.21 7.58 -15.88
CA SER A 26 18.93 7.22 -17.27
C SER A 26 19.80 8.06 -18.18
N ALA A 27 20.71 7.42 -18.90
CA ALA A 27 21.52 8.07 -19.91
C ALA A 27 20.60 8.71 -20.95
N SER A 28 20.73 10.02 -21.15
CA SER A 28 20.08 10.73 -22.25
C SER A 28 20.71 10.29 -23.56
N ILE A 29 20.11 9.32 -24.24
CA ILE A 29 20.39 9.06 -25.64
C ILE A 29 19.62 10.12 -26.44
N ALA A 30 20.36 11.12 -26.91
CA ALA A 30 19.89 12.03 -27.95
C ALA A 30 19.76 11.24 -29.26
N GLY A 31 18.68 10.47 -29.39
CA GLY A 31 18.30 9.78 -30.61
C GLY A 31 17.32 10.63 -31.39
N HIS A 32 17.64 10.96 -32.64
CA HIS A 32 16.68 11.44 -33.62
C HIS A 32 15.60 10.36 -33.86
N GLY A 33 14.57 10.34 -33.01
CA GLY A 33 13.46 9.39 -33.10
C GLY A 33 12.38 9.86 -34.08
N HIS A 34 11.81 8.92 -34.82
CA HIS A 34 10.61 9.10 -35.63
C HIS A 34 9.52 9.79 -34.78
N LYS A 35 9.22 11.07 -35.05
CA LYS A 35 8.17 11.80 -34.33
C LYS A 35 6.83 11.11 -34.60
N ASP A 36 6.14 10.67 -33.54
CA ASP A 36 4.81 10.07 -33.66
C ASP A 36 3.87 11.08 -34.35
N PRO A 37 3.32 10.77 -35.54
CA PRO A 37 2.48 11.69 -36.30
C PRO A 37 1.27 12.19 -35.50
N PHE A 38 0.85 11.46 -34.46
CA PHE A 38 -0.32 11.75 -33.63
C PHE A 38 -0.06 12.69 -32.44
N LEU A 39 1.19 13.09 -32.20
CA LEU A 39 1.49 14.21 -31.30
C LEU A 39 1.30 15.58 -31.99
N SER A 40 0.98 15.60 -33.28
CA SER A 40 0.64 16.80 -34.02
C SER A 40 -0.88 16.95 -34.22
N LYS A 41 -1.37 18.20 -34.35
CA LYS A 41 -2.81 18.51 -34.45
C LYS A 41 -3.43 17.82 -35.68
N PRO A 42 -4.66 17.26 -35.59
CA PRO A 42 -5.30 16.63 -36.74
C PRO A 42 -5.68 17.67 -37.82
N LYS A 43 -5.52 17.32 -39.10
CA LYS A 43 -6.06 18.08 -40.24
C LYS A 43 -7.57 17.82 -40.36
N SER A 44 -8.35 18.85 -40.65
CA SER A 44 -9.82 18.78 -40.76
C SER A 44 -10.28 18.03 -42.02
N GLN A 45 -11.08 16.98 -41.85
CA GLN A 45 -11.89 16.34 -42.90
C GLN A 45 -13.34 16.23 -42.44
N GLN A 46 -14.32 16.50 -43.32
CA GLN A 46 -15.74 16.35 -43.01
C GLN A 46 -16.11 14.85 -42.92
N MET A 47 -16.69 14.44 -41.79
CA MET A 47 -17.19 13.08 -41.54
C MET A 47 -18.61 13.13 -40.96
N THR A 48 -19.40 12.07 -41.17
CA THR A 48 -20.74 11.92 -40.58
C THR A 48 -20.66 11.80 -39.05
N LEU A 49 -21.71 12.21 -38.31
CA LEU A 49 -21.75 12.17 -36.84
C LEU A 49 -21.42 10.79 -36.25
N LYS A 50 -21.96 9.71 -36.83
CA LYS A 50 -21.61 8.31 -36.44
C LYS A 50 -20.14 7.99 -36.71
N GLY A 51 -19.59 8.49 -37.83
CA GLY A 51 -18.17 8.37 -38.19
C GLY A 51 -17.26 9.14 -37.23
N MET A 52 -17.66 10.35 -36.81
CA MET A 52 -16.96 11.15 -35.80
C MET A 52 -16.92 10.42 -34.46
N VAL A 53 -18.06 9.93 -33.95
CA VAL A 53 -18.11 9.24 -32.66
C VAL A 53 -17.26 7.96 -32.67
N LYS A 54 -17.33 7.17 -33.76
CA LYS A 54 -16.50 5.97 -33.94
C LYS A 54 -15.01 6.33 -34.06
N GLY A 55 -14.68 7.40 -34.77
CA GLY A 55 -13.32 7.92 -34.91
C GLY A 55 -12.74 8.39 -33.57
N THR A 56 -13.49 9.16 -32.79
CA THR A 56 -13.08 9.65 -31.47
C THR A 56 -12.91 8.50 -30.47
N ARG A 57 -13.81 7.50 -30.48
CA ARG A 57 -13.66 6.29 -29.65
C ARG A 57 -12.40 5.51 -30.01
N ASN A 58 -12.11 5.36 -31.30
CA ASN A 58 -10.91 4.69 -31.78
C ASN A 58 -9.63 5.44 -31.38
N MET A 59 -9.65 6.77 -31.42
CA MET A 59 -8.52 7.61 -31.00
C MET A 59 -8.27 7.52 -29.49
N LEU A 60 -9.32 7.62 -28.67
CA LEU A 60 -9.21 7.44 -27.22
C LEU A 60 -8.60 6.08 -26.88
N GLY A 61 -9.14 5.00 -27.46
CA GLY A 61 -8.62 3.65 -27.24
C GLY A 61 -7.15 3.51 -27.62
N ARG A 62 -6.71 4.14 -28.73
CA ARG A 62 -5.31 4.14 -29.16
C ARG A 62 -4.38 4.86 -28.19
N TYR A 63 -4.75 6.03 -27.68
CA TYR A 63 -3.91 6.75 -26.71
C TYR A 63 -3.84 6.03 -25.36
N VAL A 64 -4.96 5.49 -24.87
CA VAL A 64 -4.97 4.66 -23.67
C VAL A 64 -4.07 3.43 -23.84
N ALA A 65 -4.20 2.72 -24.98
CA ALA A 65 -3.37 1.55 -25.26
C ALA A 65 -1.87 1.90 -25.32
N LYS A 66 -1.50 2.99 -26.01
CA LYS A 66 -0.10 3.46 -26.05
C LYS A 66 0.45 3.76 -24.65
N TRP A 67 -0.33 4.38 -23.78
CA TRP A 67 0.08 4.63 -22.39
C TRP A 67 0.26 3.34 -21.60
N PHE A 68 -0.63 2.36 -21.77
CA PHE A 68 -0.49 1.03 -21.15
C PHE A 68 0.79 0.32 -21.60
N TYR A 69 1.10 0.35 -22.91
CA TYR A 69 2.31 -0.27 -23.45
C TYR A 69 3.57 0.42 -22.95
N ASP A 70 3.60 1.75 -22.97
CA ASP A 70 4.75 2.55 -22.50
C ASP A 70 5.04 2.36 -21.01
N LYS A 71 4.00 2.25 -20.18
CA LYS A 71 4.13 2.09 -18.72
C LYS A 71 4.08 0.66 -18.23
N GLY A 72 3.96 -0.32 -19.12
CA GLY A 72 3.87 -1.74 -18.75
C GLY A 72 2.66 -2.05 -17.85
N ILE A 73 1.55 -1.34 -18.03
CA ILE A 73 0.35 -1.51 -17.19
C ILE A 73 -0.37 -2.79 -17.63
N PRO A 74 -0.67 -3.73 -16.71
CA PRO A 74 -1.46 -4.91 -17.04
C PRO A 74 -2.83 -4.52 -17.61
N PHE A 75 -3.28 -5.21 -18.66
CA PHE A 75 -4.58 -4.88 -19.30
C PHE A 75 -5.78 -5.01 -18.36
N ASP A 76 -5.67 -5.85 -17.34
CA ASP A 76 -6.66 -5.99 -16.28
C ASP A 76 -6.90 -4.69 -15.48
N ALA A 77 -5.97 -3.73 -15.51
CA ALA A 77 -6.20 -2.41 -14.90
C ALA A 77 -7.43 -1.67 -15.46
N THR A 78 -7.91 -2.05 -16.65
CA THR A 78 -9.16 -1.53 -17.22
C THR A 78 -10.42 -2.05 -16.51
N ASN A 79 -10.34 -3.16 -15.78
CA ASN A 79 -11.43 -3.70 -14.96
C ASN A 79 -11.52 -3.03 -13.58
N SER A 80 -10.61 -2.11 -13.26
CA SER A 80 -10.68 -1.32 -12.02
C SER A 80 -12.00 -0.55 -11.94
N PRO A 81 -12.67 -0.52 -10.77
CA PRO A 81 -13.89 0.28 -10.57
C PRO A 81 -13.64 1.78 -10.77
N TYR A 82 -12.39 2.23 -10.70
CA TYR A 82 -11.99 3.63 -10.91
C TYR A 82 -11.73 3.98 -12.37
N PHE A 83 -11.59 3.00 -13.27
CA PHE A 83 -11.27 3.27 -14.67
C PHE A 83 -12.43 3.97 -15.41
N PRO A 84 -13.69 3.51 -15.37
CA PRO A 84 -14.80 4.23 -16.00
C PRO A 84 -15.06 5.63 -15.40
N PRO A 85 -15.03 5.84 -14.07
CA PRO A 85 -15.10 7.18 -13.46
C PRO A 85 -13.99 8.12 -13.92
N MET A 86 -12.75 7.65 -14.05
CA MET A 86 -11.63 8.45 -14.55
C MET A 86 -11.91 8.96 -15.97
N ILE A 87 -12.33 8.08 -16.89
CA ILE A 87 -12.67 8.46 -18.27
C ILE A 87 -13.84 9.45 -18.29
N SER A 88 -14.86 9.21 -17.46
CA SER A 88 -16.02 10.10 -17.34
C SER A 88 -15.64 11.48 -16.81
N ALA A 89 -14.72 11.55 -15.84
CA ALA A 89 -14.20 12.80 -15.31
C ALA A 89 -13.47 13.58 -16.41
N ILE A 90 -12.55 12.95 -17.15
CA ILE A 90 -11.83 13.57 -18.28
C ILE A 90 -12.80 14.15 -19.32
N GLN A 91 -13.86 13.41 -19.67
CA GLN A 91 -14.88 13.87 -20.60
C GLN A 91 -15.67 15.08 -20.08
N ARG A 92 -15.93 15.14 -18.77
CA ARG A 92 -16.69 16.22 -18.13
C ARG A 92 -15.91 17.53 -18.03
N VAL A 93 -14.62 17.49 -17.69
CA VAL A 93 -13.81 18.73 -17.57
C VAL A 93 -13.57 19.39 -18.92
N GLY A 94 -13.57 18.61 -20.01
CA GLY A 94 -13.44 19.13 -21.36
C GLY A 94 -12.02 19.60 -21.73
N PRO A 95 -11.86 20.19 -22.93
CA PRO A 95 -10.56 20.62 -23.43
C PRO A 95 -9.96 21.77 -22.61
N GLY A 96 -8.63 21.76 -22.42
CA GLY A 96 -7.88 22.86 -21.80
C GLY A 96 -7.47 22.61 -20.35
N VAL A 97 -8.02 21.59 -19.70
CA VAL A 97 -7.57 21.14 -18.38
C VAL A 97 -6.32 20.27 -18.54
N LYS A 98 -5.25 20.64 -17.84
CA LYS A 98 -4.01 19.85 -17.83
C LYS A 98 -4.22 18.60 -16.98
N PRO A 99 -3.72 17.43 -17.40
CA PRO A 99 -3.70 16.26 -16.53
C PRO A 99 -2.85 16.53 -15.28
N PRO A 100 -3.12 15.85 -14.16
CA PRO A 100 -2.29 15.95 -12.96
C PRO A 100 -0.83 15.61 -13.26
N THR A 101 0.07 16.40 -12.67
CA THR A 101 1.51 16.13 -12.71
C THR A 101 1.88 15.00 -11.75
N ALA A 102 3.06 14.40 -11.93
CA ALA A 102 3.57 13.39 -11.00
C ALA A 102 3.69 13.92 -9.56
N TYR A 103 4.06 15.20 -9.41
CA TYR A 103 4.15 15.88 -8.11
C TYR A 103 2.78 16.05 -7.44
N GLU A 104 1.76 16.43 -8.20
CA GLU A 104 0.40 16.52 -7.65
C GLU A 104 -0.15 15.14 -7.25
N LEU A 105 0.14 14.11 -8.05
CA LEU A 105 -0.27 12.74 -7.78
C LEU A 105 0.40 12.12 -6.56
N ASN A 106 1.69 12.39 -6.33
CA ASN A 106 2.45 11.84 -5.20
C ASN A 106 2.48 12.74 -3.95
N GLY A 107 1.96 13.96 -4.05
CA GLY A 107 1.78 14.89 -2.93
C GLY A 107 0.30 15.12 -2.65
N LEU A 108 -0.19 16.31 -3.00
CA LEU A 108 -1.50 16.82 -2.59
C LEU A 108 -2.68 15.84 -2.83
N ILE A 109 -2.71 15.16 -3.98
CA ILE A 109 -3.82 14.23 -4.29
C ILE A 109 -3.71 12.99 -3.40
N LEU A 110 -2.52 12.41 -3.27
CA LEU A 110 -2.29 11.27 -2.39
C LEU A 110 -2.64 11.60 -0.93
N ASP A 111 -2.24 12.79 -0.46
CA ASP A 111 -2.55 13.24 0.90
C ASP A 111 -4.05 13.30 1.16
N LYS A 112 -4.84 13.76 0.18
CA LYS A 112 -6.30 13.79 0.27
C LYS A 112 -6.92 12.39 0.32
N GLU A 113 -6.44 11.47 -0.50
CA GLU A 113 -6.92 10.08 -0.46
C GLU A 113 -6.55 9.39 0.85
N VAL A 114 -5.35 9.64 1.38
CA VAL A 114 -4.92 9.16 2.70
C VAL A 114 -5.81 9.70 3.81
N GLU A 115 -6.17 10.99 3.77
CA GLU A 115 -7.09 11.59 4.74
C GLU A 115 -8.49 10.96 4.66
N GLY A 116 -8.98 10.69 3.45
CA GLY A 116 -10.24 9.96 3.23
C GLY A 116 -10.22 8.57 3.86
N VAL A 117 -9.13 7.82 3.66
CA VAL A 117 -8.94 6.50 4.28
C VAL A 117 -8.86 6.60 5.81
N LYS A 118 -8.13 7.59 6.35
CA LYS A 118 -8.06 7.81 7.81
C LYS A 118 -9.44 8.06 8.41
N LYS A 119 -10.25 8.90 7.78
CA LYS A 119 -11.63 9.17 8.23
C LYS A 119 -12.46 7.89 8.25
N TRP A 120 -12.38 7.07 7.20
CA TRP A 120 -13.05 5.78 7.15
C TRP A 120 -12.56 4.82 8.26
N ILE A 121 -11.26 4.83 8.56
CA ILE A 121 -10.70 4.05 9.68
C ILE A 121 -11.26 4.53 11.02
N GLU A 122 -11.43 5.83 11.23
CA GLU A 122 -12.08 6.33 12.44
C GLU A 122 -13.54 5.85 12.54
N GLU A 123 -14.32 5.91 11.46
CA GLU A 123 -15.68 5.34 11.43
C GLU A 123 -15.71 3.83 11.69
N TYR A 124 -14.68 3.10 11.23
CA TYR A 124 -14.47 1.70 11.54
C TYR A 124 -14.21 1.49 13.04
N LYS A 125 -13.34 2.30 13.66
CA LYS A 125 -13.02 2.28 15.11
C LYS A 125 -14.23 2.49 16.01
N HIS A 126 -15.20 3.31 15.60
CA HIS A 126 -16.44 3.52 16.36
C HIS A 126 -17.24 2.22 16.60
N SER A 127 -17.04 1.18 15.79
CA SER A 127 -17.72 -0.11 15.96
C SER A 127 -17.02 -1.05 16.96
N TRP A 128 -15.74 -0.82 17.26
CA TRP A 128 -14.92 -1.71 18.09
C TRP A 128 -15.47 -1.94 19.51
N PRO A 129 -16.08 -0.98 20.21
CA PRO A 129 -16.68 -1.23 21.52
C PRO A 129 -17.80 -2.27 21.48
N ARG A 130 -18.51 -2.38 20.34
CA ARG A 130 -19.65 -3.29 20.18
C ARG A 130 -19.24 -4.64 19.61
N THR A 131 -18.35 -4.65 18.62
CA THR A 131 -17.98 -5.89 17.91
C THR A 131 -16.73 -6.55 18.47
N GLY A 132 -15.88 -5.79 19.16
CA GLY A 132 -14.47 -6.13 19.31
C GLY A 132 -13.75 -6.21 17.96
N ILE A 133 -12.47 -6.57 18.01
CA ILE A 133 -11.67 -6.87 16.82
C ILE A 133 -10.82 -8.13 17.03
N THR A 134 -10.47 -8.74 15.90
CA THR A 134 -9.37 -9.70 15.79
C THR A 134 -8.15 -8.96 15.27
N LEU A 135 -7.10 -8.88 16.08
CA LEU A 135 -5.82 -8.36 15.66
C LEU A 135 -5.04 -9.49 14.97
N MET A 136 -4.40 -9.19 13.85
CA MET A 136 -3.62 -10.15 13.06
C MET A 136 -2.22 -9.59 12.84
N SER A 137 -1.22 -10.46 12.86
CA SER A 137 0.15 -10.08 12.53
C SER A 137 0.77 -11.07 11.56
N ASP A 138 1.36 -10.54 10.49
CA ASP A 138 2.00 -11.32 9.44
C ASP A 138 3.41 -10.85 9.15
N GLY A 139 4.34 -11.80 9.07
CA GLY A 139 5.76 -11.53 8.85
C GLY A 139 6.12 -11.83 7.41
N TRP A 140 6.69 -10.85 6.70
CA TRP A 140 7.10 -11.03 5.32
C TRP A 140 8.58 -10.70 5.12
N LEU A 141 9.34 -11.70 4.66
CA LEU A 141 10.73 -11.55 4.24
C LEU A 141 10.80 -11.46 2.72
N ASN A 142 11.22 -10.31 2.21
CA ASN A 142 11.56 -10.17 0.81
C ASN A 142 12.94 -10.81 0.56
N LYS A 143 12.98 -11.95 -0.15
CA LYS A 143 14.23 -12.68 -0.41
C LYS A 143 15.21 -11.91 -1.31
N VAL A 144 14.71 -10.99 -2.13
CA VAL A 144 15.53 -10.22 -3.09
C VAL A 144 16.17 -9.02 -2.41
N SER A 145 15.35 -8.16 -1.80
CA SER A 145 15.86 -6.97 -1.11
C SER A 145 16.41 -7.28 0.28
N LYS A 146 16.12 -8.47 0.82
CA LYS A 146 16.38 -8.90 2.20
C LYS A 146 15.62 -8.08 3.25
N ASN A 147 14.69 -7.22 2.85
CA ASN A 147 13.86 -6.46 3.78
C ASN A 147 12.89 -7.40 4.50
N GLU A 148 12.63 -7.13 5.76
CA GLU A 148 11.72 -7.93 6.56
C GLU A 148 10.73 -7.04 7.27
N PHE A 149 9.46 -7.30 7.05
CA PHE A 149 8.37 -6.49 7.56
C PHE A 149 7.46 -7.32 8.45
N LEU A 150 6.96 -6.69 9.50
CA LEU A 150 5.86 -7.21 10.29
C LEU A 150 4.64 -6.32 10.11
N ASN A 151 3.61 -6.87 9.48
CA ASN A 151 2.36 -6.18 9.21
C ASN A 151 1.36 -6.45 10.33
N PHE A 152 0.55 -5.44 10.65
CA PHE A 152 -0.53 -5.52 11.61
C PHE A 152 -1.85 -5.15 10.94
N LEU A 153 -2.86 -6.00 11.12
CA LEU A 153 -4.19 -5.80 10.58
C LEU A 153 -5.23 -5.97 11.68
N ALA A 154 -6.31 -5.20 11.62
CA ALA A 154 -7.49 -5.37 12.47
C ALA A 154 -8.65 -5.88 11.63
N TYR A 155 -9.27 -6.96 12.04
CA TYR A 155 -10.50 -7.48 11.46
C TYR A 155 -11.69 -7.27 12.39
N SER A 156 -12.83 -6.92 11.80
CA SER A 156 -14.15 -6.92 12.45
C SER A 156 -15.23 -7.27 11.40
N PRO A 157 -16.50 -7.44 11.78
CA PRO A 157 -17.59 -7.67 10.82
C PRO A 157 -17.74 -6.57 9.75
N LYS A 158 -17.19 -5.36 9.97
CA LYS A 158 -17.16 -4.29 8.96
C LYS A 158 -16.05 -4.44 7.91
N GLY A 159 -15.11 -5.36 8.10
CA GLY A 159 -14.00 -5.62 7.19
C GLY A 159 -12.64 -5.65 7.88
N THR A 160 -11.59 -5.64 7.07
CA THR A 160 -10.18 -5.66 7.53
C THR A 160 -9.53 -4.31 7.24
N VAL A 161 -8.77 -3.81 8.21
CA VAL A 161 -8.00 -2.57 8.12
C VAL A 161 -6.53 -2.86 8.35
N PHE A 162 -5.67 -2.30 7.50
CA PHE A 162 -4.25 -2.25 7.74
C PHE A 162 -3.94 -1.20 8.82
N LEU A 163 -3.30 -1.60 9.90
CA LEU A 163 -2.95 -0.71 11.00
C LEU A 163 -1.56 -0.10 10.80
N SER A 164 -0.57 -0.95 10.57
CA SER A 164 0.82 -0.54 10.41
C SER A 164 1.68 -1.66 9.84
N SER A 165 2.86 -1.29 9.34
CA SER A 165 3.94 -2.21 9.01
C SER A 165 5.21 -1.72 9.67
N LYS A 166 5.98 -2.64 10.23
CA LYS A 166 7.25 -2.34 10.89
C LYS A 166 8.38 -3.04 10.16
N ASP A 167 9.36 -2.29 9.71
CA ASP A 167 10.63 -2.86 9.26
C ASP A 167 11.36 -3.43 10.50
N VAL A 168 11.71 -4.71 10.40
CA VAL A 168 12.40 -5.47 11.45
C VAL A 168 13.76 -5.99 10.98
N LEU A 169 14.25 -5.49 9.84
CA LEU A 169 15.58 -5.78 9.34
C LEU A 169 16.64 -5.40 10.38
N GLY A 170 17.66 -6.25 10.54
CA GLY A 170 18.75 -6.04 11.49
C GLY A 170 18.37 -6.15 12.97
N THR A 171 17.08 -6.32 13.29
CA THR A 171 16.62 -6.46 14.68
C THR A 171 16.65 -7.92 15.12
N LYS A 172 17.19 -8.17 16.32
CA LYS A 172 17.14 -9.50 16.93
C LYS A 172 15.69 -9.84 17.29
N LYS A 173 15.09 -10.76 16.54
CA LYS A 173 13.70 -11.23 16.69
C LYS A 173 13.56 -12.31 17.76
N ASP A 174 13.98 -11.99 18.97
CA ASP A 174 13.74 -12.84 20.12
C ASP A 174 12.32 -12.67 20.69
N ALA A 175 11.95 -13.52 21.66
CA ALA A 175 10.62 -13.46 22.26
C ALA A 175 10.33 -12.10 22.91
N ASN A 176 11.32 -11.43 23.49
CA ASN A 176 11.12 -10.14 24.17
C ASN A 176 10.83 -9.01 23.17
N PHE A 177 11.46 -9.05 21.99
CA PHE A 177 11.12 -8.14 20.89
C PHE A 177 9.64 -8.24 20.52
N TYR A 178 9.15 -9.45 20.27
CA TYR A 178 7.75 -9.68 19.89
C TYR A 178 6.77 -9.33 21.02
N VAL A 179 7.08 -9.63 22.28
CA VAL A 179 6.24 -9.23 23.42
C VAL A 179 6.06 -7.73 23.46
N ARG A 180 7.14 -6.95 23.38
CA ARG A 180 7.05 -5.48 23.41
C ARG A 180 6.25 -4.95 22.23
N LEU A 181 6.44 -5.54 21.05
CA LEU A 181 5.77 -5.09 19.84
C LEU A 181 4.27 -5.42 19.87
N TYR A 182 3.90 -6.62 20.32
CA TYR A 182 2.50 -7.02 20.48
C TYR A 182 1.81 -6.24 21.59
N ASP A 183 2.52 -5.96 22.69
CA ASP A 183 2.04 -5.05 23.73
C ASP A 183 1.72 -3.67 23.14
N GLN A 184 2.67 -3.06 22.41
CA GLN A 184 2.50 -1.74 21.82
C GLN A 184 1.28 -1.65 20.89
N ILE A 185 1.11 -2.63 19.99
CA ILE A 185 -0.01 -2.60 19.05
C ILE A 185 -1.36 -2.81 19.75
N VAL A 186 -1.42 -3.65 20.79
CA VAL A 186 -2.64 -3.83 21.60
C VAL A 186 -2.98 -2.54 22.34
N GLU A 187 -2.01 -1.81 22.88
CA GLU A 187 -2.23 -0.50 23.50
C GLU A 187 -2.72 0.54 22.48
N VAL A 188 -2.13 0.60 21.28
CA VAL A 188 -2.53 1.53 20.21
C VAL A 188 -3.98 1.31 19.76
N VAL A 189 -4.40 0.04 19.69
CA VAL A 189 -5.78 -0.33 19.35
C VAL A 189 -6.72 -0.10 20.54
N GLY A 190 -6.22 -0.25 21.77
CA GLY A 190 -6.99 -0.26 22.99
C GLY A 190 -7.34 -1.68 23.41
N ASP A 191 -6.72 -2.12 24.51
CA ASP A 191 -6.79 -3.50 25.02
C ASP A 191 -8.23 -4.05 25.13
N LYS A 192 -9.16 -3.21 25.61
CA LYS A 192 -10.59 -3.55 25.78
C LYS A 192 -11.31 -3.91 24.48
N HIS A 193 -10.75 -3.56 23.33
CA HIS A 193 -11.34 -3.81 22.01
C HIS A 193 -10.81 -5.09 21.37
N VAL A 194 -9.69 -5.63 21.84
CA VAL A 194 -9.06 -6.80 21.24
C VAL A 194 -9.61 -8.07 21.89
N VAL A 195 -10.33 -8.86 21.11
CA VAL A 195 -10.90 -10.15 21.57
C VAL A 195 -9.96 -11.30 21.24
N GLN A 196 -9.26 -11.19 20.10
CA GLN A 196 -8.45 -12.27 19.56
C GLN A 196 -7.17 -11.71 18.92
N PHE A 197 -6.09 -12.47 19.05
CA PHE A 197 -4.85 -12.22 18.32
C PHE A 197 -4.47 -13.42 17.44
N ILE A 198 -4.31 -13.22 16.14
CA ILE A 198 -3.88 -14.25 15.20
C ILE A 198 -2.43 -14.01 14.79
N LYS A 199 -1.58 -15.02 14.98
CA LYS A 199 -0.18 -15.01 14.55
C LYS A 199 0.26 -16.39 14.07
N ASP A 200 1.29 -16.45 13.22
CA ASP A 200 1.96 -17.69 12.86
C ASP A 200 2.45 -18.47 14.09
N ASN A 201 2.72 -19.76 13.87
CA ASN A 201 3.13 -20.71 14.90
C ASN A 201 4.66 -20.80 15.04
N ALA A 202 5.40 -19.76 14.63
CA ALA A 202 6.85 -19.75 14.81
C ALA A 202 7.18 -19.76 16.31
N ARG A 203 8.21 -20.52 16.72
CA ARG A 203 8.54 -20.74 18.15
C ARG A 203 8.65 -19.45 18.96
N ALA A 204 9.29 -18.41 18.41
CA ALA A 204 9.41 -17.11 19.08
C ALA A 204 8.05 -16.40 19.25
N CYS A 205 7.16 -16.53 18.27
CA CYS A 205 5.80 -15.98 18.32
C CYS A 205 4.94 -16.70 19.37
N VAL A 206 5.03 -18.02 19.47
CA VAL A 206 4.29 -18.79 20.50
C VAL A 206 4.67 -18.33 21.91
N SER A 207 5.98 -18.21 22.20
CA SER A 207 6.45 -17.72 23.50
C SER A 207 5.96 -16.29 23.79
N ALA A 208 6.01 -15.41 22.79
CA ALA A 208 5.55 -14.04 22.94
C ALA A 208 4.04 -13.94 23.14
N CYS A 209 3.24 -14.71 22.38
CA CYS A 209 1.80 -14.75 22.51
C CYS A 209 1.37 -15.35 23.86
N SER A 210 2.05 -16.38 24.35
CA SER A 210 1.79 -16.93 25.69
C SER A 210 1.96 -15.86 26.77
N LYS A 211 3.07 -15.12 26.75
CA LYS A 211 3.30 -14.00 27.69
C LYS A 211 2.24 -12.90 27.55
N LEU A 212 1.79 -12.63 26.32
CA LEU A 212 0.73 -11.66 26.05
C LEU A 212 -0.60 -12.10 26.67
N MET A 213 -0.98 -13.37 26.54
CA MET A 213 -2.20 -13.93 27.15
C MET A 213 -2.09 -13.98 28.68
N ASP A 214 -0.88 -14.19 29.22
CA ASP A 214 -0.68 -14.15 30.66
C ASP A 214 -0.91 -12.76 31.25
N LYS A 215 -0.50 -11.73 30.52
CA LYS A 215 -0.75 -10.33 30.88
C LYS A 215 -2.21 -9.92 30.67
N ARG A 216 -2.89 -10.47 29.67
CA ARG A 216 -4.25 -10.10 29.24
C ARG A 216 -5.16 -11.32 29.17
N LYS A 217 -5.78 -11.66 30.30
CA LYS A 217 -6.56 -12.91 30.45
C LYS A 217 -7.84 -12.95 29.61
N HIS A 218 -8.33 -11.81 29.11
CA HIS A 218 -9.48 -11.74 28.20
C HIS A 218 -9.12 -11.99 26.73
N LEU A 219 -7.83 -11.92 26.38
CA LEU A 219 -7.35 -12.10 25.02
C LEU A 219 -7.13 -13.59 24.72
N VAL A 220 -7.49 -14.00 23.51
CA VAL A 220 -7.21 -15.36 23.02
C VAL A 220 -6.26 -15.31 21.82
N TRP A 221 -5.15 -16.06 21.89
CA TRP A 221 -4.28 -16.27 20.74
C TRP A 221 -4.72 -17.49 19.93
N ILE A 222 -4.82 -17.33 18.61
CA ILE A 222 -5.08 -18.43 17.68
C ILE A 222 -3.96 -18.50 16.63
N PRO A 223 -3.38 -19.68 16.38
CA PRO A 223 -2.38 -19.83 15.34
C PRO A 223 -2.99 -19.64 13.94
N CYS A 224 -2.21 -19.07 13.02
CA CYS A 224 -2.65 -18.86 11.64
C CYS A 224 -2.97 -20.20 10.93
N ALA A 225 -4.20 -20.37 10.47
CA ALA A 225 -4.66 -21.59 9.80
C ALA A 225 -3.90 -21.88 8.51
N ALA A 226 -3.63 -20.86 7.68
CA ALA A 226 -2.87 -21.02 6.44
C ALA A 226 -1.47 -21.58 6.71
N HIS A 227 -0.80 -21.06 7.75
CA HIS A 227 0.52 -21.54 8.14
C HIS A 227 0.47 -22.97 8.71
N ILE A 228 -0.58 -23.33 9.45
CA ILE A 228 -0.74 -24.72 9.92
C ILE A 228 -0.89 -25.68 8.74
N ILE A 229 -1.73 -25.34 7.75
CA ILE A 229 -1.94 -26.16 6.56
C ILE A 229 -0.63 -26.34 5.81
N ASP A 230 0.15 -25.26 5.63
CA ASP A 230 1.47 -25.30 5.01
C ASP A 230 2.42 -26.27 5.74
N LEU A 231 2.51 -26.17 7.07
CA LEU A 231 3.30 -27.09 7.90
C LEU A 231 2.83 -28.55 7.80
N MET A 232 1.53 -28.80 7.69
CA MET A 232 0.98 -30.16 7.51
C MET A 232 1.38 -30.73 6.15
N LEU A 233 1.32 -29.92 5.09
CA LEU A 233 1.72 -30.30 3.74
C LEU A 233 3.22 -30.56 3.65
N GLU A 234 4.05 -29.67 4.20
CA GLU A 234 5.52 -29.84 4.24
C GLU A 234 5.92 -31.15 4.94
N ARG A 235 5.30 -31.46 6.08
CA ARG A 235 5.56 -32.72 6.80
C ARG A 235 5.19 -33.95 5.96
N SER A 236 4.05 -33.90 5.27
CA SER A 236 3.56 -35.02 4.45
C SER A 236 4.45 -35.29 3.23
N VAL A 237 5.06 -34.24 2.66
CA VAL A 237 6.04 -34.36 1.57
C VAL A 237 7.37 -34.91 2.10
N ARG A 238 7.86 -34.39 3.22
CA ARG A 238 9.14 -34.83 3.82
C ARG A 238 9.09 -36.26 4.35
N SER A 239 7.95 -36.77 4.78
CA SER A 239 7.82 -38.16 5.26
C SER A 239 7.82 -39.21 4.13
N LYS A 240 7.81 -38.79 2.87
CA LYS A 240 7.82 -39.67 1.68
C LYS A 240 9.19 -39.71 0.98
N LEU A 241 10.18 -38.98 1.50
CA LEU A 241 11.58 -38.99 1.06
C LEU A 241 12.44 -39.63 2.14
#